data_AF-A0A0Q4UGW8-F1
#
_entry.id   AF-A0A0Q4UGW8-F1
#
_cell.length_a   1.000
_cell.length_b   1.000
_cell.length_c   1.000
_cell.angle_alpha   90.00
_cell.angle_beta   90.00
_cell.angle_gamma   90.00
#
_symmetry.space_group_name_H-M   'P 1'
#
loop_
_entity.id
_entity.type
_entity.pdbx_description
1 polymer ?
#
loop_
_entity_poly.entity_id
_entity_poly.type
_entity_poly.pdbx_seq_one_letter_code
_entity_poly.pdbx_strand_id
1 'polypeptide(L)'
;MMWLDMLRTPMAAPETPRLKAMRLTILVCAALLVATIVSLAPLRSVIGNGAGGIAALLIGVLTILVPVYATTKNRADNAYLDQLVAVREEGDVA
;
A
#
# COMPACT_ATOMS: atom_id res chain seq x y z
N MET A 1 -9.70 -7.26 23.33
CA MET A 1 -8.75 -6.46 22.53
C MET A 1 -8.32 -7.13 21.21
N MET A 2 -9.00 -8.20 20.74
CA MET A 2 -8.71 -8.87 19.47
C MET A 2 -8.76 -7.96 18.22
N TRP A 3 -9.61 -6.93 18.19
CA TRP A 3 -9.70 -6.03 17.03
C TRP A 3 -8.43 -5.18 16.84
N LEU A 4 -7.84 -4.72 17.95
CA LEU A 4 -6.57 -4.01 17.90
C LEU A 4 -5.44 -4.95 17.48
N ASP A 5 -5.46 -6.19 17.97
CA ASP A 5 -4.50 -7.23 17.59
C ASP A 5 -4.66 -7.70 16.14
N MET A 6 -5.87 -7.62 15.57
CA MET A 6 -6.14 -7.89 14.15
C MET A 6 -5.64 -6.76 13.24
N LEU A 7 -5.67 -5.50 13.71
CA LEU A 7 -4.94 -4.38 13.09
C LEU A 7 -3.43 -4.47 13.31
N ARG A 8 -3.02 -5.18 14.36
CA ARG A 8 -1.63 -5.42 14.76
C ARG A 8 -1.11 -6.74 14.23
N THR A 9 -1.83 -7.45 13.34
CA THR A 9 -1.31 -8.65 12.66
C THR A 9 0.07 -8.24 12.16
N PRO A 10 1.14 -8.77 12.78
CA PRO A 10 2.46 -8.29 12.50
C PRO A 10 2.65 -8.57 11.02
N MET A 11 2.86 -7.50 10.26
CA MET A 11 3.37 -7.67 8.91
C MET A 11 4.67 -8.45 9.11
N ALA A 12 4.71 -9.67 8.57
CA ALA A 12 5.57 -10.72 9.07
C ALA A 12 7.06 -10.34 9.07
N ALA A 13 7.49 -9.42 8.21
CA ALA A 13 8.84 -8.87 8.20
C ALA A 13 8.89 -7.42 8.74
N PRO A 14 9.96 -7.01 9.46
CA PRO A 14 10.20 -5.60 9.77
C PRO A 14 10.13 -4.78 8.48
N GLU A 15 9.14 -3.89 8.38
CA GLU A 15 8.96 -3.04 7.21
C GLU A 15 10.22 -2.24 6.98
N THR A 16 10.97 -2.58 5.92
CA THR A 16 12.06 -1.73 5.47
C THR A 16 11.52 -0.31 5.27
N PRO A 17 12.29 0.74 5.58
CA PRO A 17 11.82 2.13 5.49
C PRO A 17 11.26 2.48 4.09
N ARG A 18 11.69 1.76 3.04
CA ARG A 18 11.17 1.87 1.68
C ARG A 18 9.73 1.38 1.53
N LEU A 19 9.36 0.23 2.12
CA LEU A 19 7.98 -0.29 2.09
C LEU A 19 7.02 0.64 2.84
N LYS A 20 7.47 1.19 3.96
CA LYS A 20 6.70 2.17 4.75
C LYS A 20 6.45 3.47 3.96
N ALA A 21 7.48 4.00 3.29
CA ALA A 21 7.34 5.17 2.44
C ALA A 21 6.35 4.92 1.29
N MET A 22 6.44 3.76 0.65
CA MET A 22 5.56 3.37 -0.45
C MET A 22 4.09 3.25 -0.01
N ARG A 23 3.84 2.66 1.18
CA ARG A 23 2.51 2.61 1.79
C ARG A 23 1.97 4.00 2.08
N LEU A 24 2.81 4.90 2.62
CA LEU A 24 2.41 6.29 2.87
C LEU A 24 2.04 7.00 1.57
N THR A 25 2.82 6.82 0.50
CA THR A 25 2.51 7.39 -0.82
C THR A 25 1.17 6.89 -1.34
N ILE A 26 0.88 5.59 -1.24
CA ILE A 26 -0.42 5.02 -1.65
C ILE A 26 -1.56 5.64 -0.84
N LEU A 27 -1.41 5.75 0.49
CA LEU A 27 -2.43 6.36 1.36
C LEU A 27 -2.66 7.84 1.02
N VAL A 28 -1.60 8.60 0.78
CA VAL A 28 -1.70 10.00 0.37
C VAL A 28 -2.39 10.13 -0.98
N CYS A 29 -2.02 9.31 -1.97
CA CYS A 29 -2.68 9.29 -3.29
C CYS A 29 -4.17 8.91 -3.18
N ALA A 30 -4.51 7.93 -2.34
CA ALA A 30 -5.90 7.53 -2.11
C ALA A 30 -6.70 8.64 -1.41
N ALA A 31 -6.13 9.31 -0.41
CA ALA A 31 -6.77 10.44 0.26
C ALA A 31 -6.99 11.62 -0.72
N LEU A 32 -6.01 11.92 -1.57
CA LEU A 32 -6.13 12.93 -2.62
C LEU A 32 -7.20 12.57 -3.66
N LEU A 33 -7.31 11.29 -4.04
CA LEU A 33 -8.37 10.80 -4.92
C LEU A 33 -9.75 11.05 -4.30
N VAL A 34 -9.95 10.66 -3.03
CA VAL A 34 -11.22 10.90 -2.32
C VAL A 34 -11.53 12.39 -2.25
N ALA A 35 -10.55 13.22 -1.90
CA ALA A 35 -10.72 14.68 -1.85
C ALA A 35 -11.12 15.25 -3.22
N THR A 36 -10.53 14.74 -4.30
CA THR A 36 -10.84 15.13 -5.69
C THR A 36 -12.27 14.73 -6.08
N ILE A 37 -12.72 13.53 -5.70
CA ILE A 37 -14.08 13.04 -5.97
C ILE A 37 -15.12 13.83 -5.17
N VAL A 38 -14.90 14.04 -3.87
CA VAL A 38 -15.82 14.81 -3.02
C VAL A 38 -15.92 16.27 -3.50
N SER A 39 -14.80 16.83 -3.94
CA SER A 39 -14.72 18.20 -4.43
C SER A 39 -15.00 18.32 -5.93
N LEU A 40 -15.46 17.25 -6.59
CA LEU A 40 -15.64 17.22 -8.05
C LEU A 40 -16.70 18.22 -8.53
N ALA A 41 -17.76 18.44 -7.73
CA ALA A 41 -18.84 19.38 -8.03
C ALA A 41 -18.42 20.86 -7.98
N PRO A 42 -17.61 21.33 -7.00
CA PRO A 42 -17.01 22.66 -7.06
C PRO A 42 -15.79 22.75 -8.00
N LEU A 43 -15.02 21.67 -8.21
CA LEU A 43 -13.89 21.70 -9.16
C LEU A 43 -14.36 21.85 -10.61
N ARG A 44 -15.43 21.14 -11.01
CA ARG A 44 -16.00 21.27 -12.36
C ARG A 44 -16.53 22.68 -12.64
N SER A 45 -16.96 23.42 -11.61
CA SER A 45 -17.46 24.79 -11.79
C SER A 45 -16.34 25.82 -11.94
N VAL A 46 -15.13 25.51 -11.47
CA VAL A 46 -13.97 26.43 -11.55
C VAL A 46 -13.03 26.07 -12.72
N ILE A 47 -12.84 24.78 -13.00
CA ILE A 47 -11.87 24.28 -14.00
C ILE A 47 -12.57 23.72 -15.26
N GLY A 48 -13.89 23.54 -15.24
CA GLY A 48 -14.63 22.91 -16.34
C GLY A 48 -14.28 21.41 -16.49
N ASN A 49 -14.28 20.92 -17.73
CA ASN A 49 -14.02 19.51 -18.06
C ASN A 49 -12.61 19.01 -17.65
N GLY A 50 -11.68 19.89 -17.27
CA GLY A 50 -10.33 19.51 -16.84
C GLY A 50 -10.28 18.78 -15.48
N ALA A 51 -11.32 18.91 -14.65
CA ALA A 51 -11.40 18.23 -13.35
C ALA A 51 -11.41 16.69 -13.47
N GLY A 52 -11.98 16.16 -14.55
CA GLY A 52 -11.96 14.72 -14.84
C GLY A 52 -10.56 14.18 -15.14
N GLY A 53 -9.69 15.01 -15.73
CA GLY A 53 -8.31 14.64 -16.06
C GLY A 53 -7.46 14.36 -14.82
N ILE A 54 -7.64 15.15 -13.75
CA ILE A 54 -6.92 14.97 -12.48
C ILE A 54 -7.33 13.65 -11.81
N ALA A 55 -8.62 13.33 -11.79
CA ALA A 55 -9.11 12.06 -11.27
C ALA A 55 -8.59 10.86 -12.08
N ALA A 56 -8.62 10.94 -13.42
CA ALA A 56 -8.11 9.89 -14.29
C ALA A 56 -6.60 9.66 -14.08
N LEU A 57 -5.82 10.73 -13.90
CA LEU A 57 -4.38 10.64 -13.63
C LEU A 57 -4.11 9.99 -12.26
N LEU A 58 -4.84 10.39 -11.21
CA LEU A 58 -4.70 9.78 -9.88
C LEU A 58 -5.06 8.29 -9.88
N ILE A 59 -6.10 7.89 -10.60
CA ILE A 59 -6.47 6.48 -10.78
C ILE A 59 -5.37 5.72 -11.53
N GLY A 60 -4.83 6.31 -12.61
CA GLY A 60 -3.72 5.71 -13.36
C GLY A 60 -2.49 5.49 -12.48
N VAL A 61 -2.10 6.49 -11.69
CA VAL A 61 -0.98 6.39 -10.75
C VAL A 61 -1.22 5.28 -9.72
N LEU A 62 -2.40 5.22 -9.10
CA LEU A 62 -2.73 4.18 -8.12
C LEU A 62 -2.70 2.77 -8.75
N THR A 63 -3.20 2.63 -9.97
CA THR A 63 -3.23 1.36 -10.70
C THR A 63 -1.82 0.82 -10.98
N ILE A 64 -0.82 1.70 -11.08
CA ILE A 64 0.60 1.31 -11.22
C ILE A 64 1.24 1.09 -9.84
N LEU A 65 1.01 1.99 -8.89
CA LEU A 65 1.67 1.96 -7.57
C LEU A 65 1.29 0.73 -6.74
N VAL A 66 0.02 0.32 -6.80
CA VAL A 66 -0.52 -0.81 -6.04
C VAL A 66 0.13 -2.15 -6.42
N PRO A 67 0.19 -2.58 -7.69
CA PRO A 67 0.84 -3.84 -8.05
C PRO A 67 2.36 -3.80 -7.82
N VAL A 68 3.03 -2.66 -8.01
CA VAL A 68 4.47 -2.55 -7.70
C VAL A 68 4.72 -2.69 -6.19
N TYR A 69 3.84 -2.13 -5.36
CA TYR A 69 3.89 -2.33 -3.91
C TYR A 69 3.64 -3.79 -3.55
N ALA A 70 2.62 -4.42 -4.15
CA ALA A 70 2.28 -5.82 -3.90
C ALA A 70 3.44 -6.77 -4.24
N THR A 71 4.10 -6.58 -5.38
CA THR A 71 5.25 -7.42 -5.78
C THR A 71 6.46 -7.21 -4.87
N THR A 72 6.76 -5.96 -4.50
CA THR A 72 7.85 -5.63 -3.58
C THR A 72 7.60 -6.19 -2.19
N LYS A 73 6.34 -6.14 -1.74
CA LYS A 73 5.90 -6.70 -0.46
C LYS A 73 5.99 -8.23 -0.47
N ASN A 74 5.46 -8.89 -1.49
CA ASN A 74 5.53 -10.35 -1.62
C ASN A 74 6.96 -10.87 -1.59
N ARG A 75 7.92 -10.14 -2.19
CA ARG A 75 9.33 -10.53 -2.15
C ARG A 75 9.94 -10.45 -0.74
N ALA A 76 9.56 -9.43 0.04
CA ALA A 76 10.02 -9.29 1.41
C ALA A 76 9.38 -10.36 2.33
N ASP A 77 8.10 -10.66 2.12
CA ASP A 77 7.39 -11.69 2.87
C ASP A 77 7.97 -13.09 2.59
N ASN A 78 8.26 -13.42 1.33
CA ASN A 78 8.91 -14.70 0.98
C ASN A 78 10.30 -14.85 1.62
N ALA A 79 11.12 -13.80 1.61
CA ALA A 79 12.45 -13.85 2.24
C ALA A 79 12.38 -14.09 3.75
N TYR A 80 11.35 -13.58 4.42
CA TYR A 80 11.12 -13.82 5.84
C TYR A 80 10.62 -15.25 6.10
N LEU A 81 9.72 -15.77 5.26
CA LEU A 81 9.25 -17.15 5.35
C LEU A 81 10.39 -18.15 5.14
N ASP A 82 11.27 -17.91 4.17
CA ASP A 82 12.45 -18.76 3.92
C ASP A 82 13.37 -18.82 5.16
N GLN A 83 13.58 -17.68 5.84
CA GLN A 83 14.36 -17.65 7.09
C GLN A 83 13.70 -18.45 8.22
N LEU A 84 12.38 -18.37 8.36
CA LEU A 84 11.65 -19.15 9.36
C LEU A 84 11.70 -20.66 9.08
N VAL A 85 11.63 -21.05 7.81
CA VAL A 85 11.77 -22.46 7.41
C VAL A 85 13.17 -22.97 7.77
N ALA A 86 14.23 -22.21 7.45
CA ALA A 86 15.60 -22.59 7.78
C ALA A 86 15.83 -22.77 9.30
N VAL A 87 15.32 -21.84 10.12
CA VAL A 87 15.41 -21.96 11.60
C VAL A 87 14.63 -23.17 12.13
N ARG A 88 13.48 -23.50 11.54
CA ARG A 88 12.70 -24.69 11.92
C ARG A 88 13.45 -25.98 11.58
N GLU A 89 14.10 -26.04 10.41
CA GLU A 89 14.91 -27.20 10.01
C GLU A 89 16.11 -27.40 10.93
N GLU A 90 16.84 -26.34 11.29
CA GLU A 90 17.96 -26.43 12.25
C GLU A 90 17.52 -26.91 13.64
N GLY A 91 16.33 -26.51 14.09
CA GLY A 91 15.77 -26.93 15.39
C GLY A 91 15.18 -28.34 15.43
N ASP A 92 14.83 -28.93 14.28
CA ASP A 92 14.35 -30.32 14.17
C ASP A 92 15.51 -31.34 14.07
N VAL A 93 16.72 -30.84 13.80
CA VAL A 93 17.96 -31.64 13.64
C VAL A 93 18.82 -31.64 14.92
N ALA A 94 18.46 -30.84 15.92
CA ALA A 94 19.14 -30.70 17.22
C ALA A 94 18.43 -31.47 18.34
#